data_AF-A0A7C7MJR4-F1
#
_entry.id   AF-A0A7C7MJR4-F1
#
_cell.length_a   1.000
_cell.length_b   1.000
_cell.length_c   1.000
_cell.angle_alpha   90.00
_cell.angle_beta   90.00
_cell.angle_gamma   90.00
#
_symmetry.space_group_name_H-M   'P 1'
#
loop_
_entity.id
_entity.type
_entity.pdbx_description
1 polymer ?
#
loop_
_entity_poly.entity_id
_entity_poly.type
_entity_poly.pdbx_seq_one_letter_code
_entity_poly.pdbx_strand_id
1 'polypeptide(L)'
;MDNEKNTQLFMGLCTSLVTQAWMQLGKIKNPMTDKIESDLDAASLTIDMLGMLKEKTKGNVGDDETKILDQSVNELRINYVISKDKKDDEKSENKENLKNEEKNK
;
A
#
# COMPACT_ATOMS: atom_id res chain seq x y z
N MET A 1 33.20 -2.32 0.41
CA MET A 1 32.61 -1.05 -0.09
C MET A 1 31.38 -1.32 -0.95
N ASP A 2 31.32 -2.39 -1.75
CA ASP A 2 30.14 -2.67 -2.60
C ASP A 2 28.87 -3.06 -1.83
N ASN A 3 29.01 -3.70 -0.67
CA ASN A 3 27.85 -4.20 0.10
C ASN A 3 27.01 -3.06 0.71
N GLU A 4 27.64 -2.01 1.23
CA GLU A 4 26.95 -0.88 1.87
C GLU A 4 26.14 -0.06 0.85
N LYS A 5 26.68 0.15 -0.35
CA LYS A 5 25.96 0.81 -1.45
C LYS A 5 24.76 -0.02 -1.91
N ASN A 6 24.92 -1.33 -2.03
CA ASN A 6 23.83 -2.23 -2.43
C ASN A 6 22.71 -2.26 -1.38
N THR A 7 23.07 -2.30 -0.09
CA THR A 7 22.14 -2.12 1.03
C THR A 7 21.35 -0.81 0.91
N GLN A 8 22.03 0.32 0.71
CA GLN A 8 21.34 1.62 0.58
C GLN A 8 20.40 1.65 -0.62
N LEU A 9 20.81 1.11 -1.76
CA LEU A 9 19.97 1.03 -2.96
C LEU A 9 18.76 0.12 -2.75
N PHE A 10 18.95 -1.02 -2.09
CA PHE A 10 17.86 -1.94 -1.75
C PHE A 10 16.84 -1.30 -0.80
N MET A 11 17.32 -0.62 0.24
CA MET A 11 16.44 0.10 1.17
C MET A 11 15.72 1.27 0.49
N GLY A 12 16.39 1.98 -0.42
CA GLY A 12 15.78 3.01 -1.24
C GLY A 12 14.66 2.46 -2.14
N LEU A 13 14.86 1.29 -2.75
CA LEU A 13 13.83 0.59 -3.52
C LEU A 13 12.64 0.17 -2.65
N CYS A 14 12.90 -0.41 -1.48
CA CYS A 14 11.81 -0.79 -0.56
C CYS A 14 11.01 0.45 -0.12
N THR A 15 11.68 1.55 0.21
CA THR A 15 11.05 2.80 0.64
C THR A 15 10.20 3.42 -0.47
N SER A 16 10.66 3.37 -1.72
CA SER A 16 9.89 3.90 -2.85
C SER A 16 8.61 3.09 -3.11
N LEU A 17 8.69 1.76 -3.01
CA LEU A 17 7.53 0.87 -3.09
C LEU A 17 6.56 1.09 -1.92
N VAL A 18 7.06 1.25 -0.70
CA VAL A 18 6.23 1.57 0.48
C VAL A 18 5.48 2.89 0.27
N THR A 19 6.18 3.93 -0.19
CA THR A 19 5.57 5.23 -0.51
C THR A 19 4.51 5.09 -1.59
N GLN A 20 4.78 4.30 -2.63
CA GLN A 20 3.83 4.01 -3.70
C GLN A 20 2.57 3.31 -3.16
N ALA A 21 2.72 2.30 -2.31
CA ALA A 21 1.60 1.63 -1.68
C ALA A 21 0.76 2.60 -0.83
N TRP A 22 1.40 3.50 -0.06
CA TRP A 22 0.68 4.52 0.71
C TRP A 22 -0.12 5.51 -0.16
N MET A 23 0.42 5.90 -1.32
CA MET A 23 -0.33 6.70 -2.30
C MET A 23 -1.52 5.93 -2.86
N GLN A 24 -1.31 4.66 -3.26
CA GLN A 24 -2.37 3.79 -3.80
C GLN A 24 -3.46 3.50 -2.75
N LEU A 25 -3.11 3.45 -1.47
CA LEU A 25 -4.08 3.35 -0.37
C LEU A 25 -4.89 4.65 -0.14
N GLY A 26 -4.59 5.73 -0.88
CA GLY A 26 -5.22 7.04 -0.71
C GLY A 26 -4.86 7.72 0.62
N LYS A 27 -3.74 7.32 1.26
CA LYS A 27 -3.29 7.90 2.54
C LYS A 27 -2.37 9.10 2.36
N ILE A 28 -1.69 9.16 1.21
CA ILE A 28 -0.80 10.24 0.83
C ILE A 28 -1.25 10.78 -0.51
N LYS A 29 -1.23 12.11 -0.67
CA LYS A 29 -1.52 12.75 -1.96
C LYS A 29 -0.48 12.35 -3.00
N ASN A 30 -0.93 12.07 -4.21
CA ASN A 30 0.01 11.90 -5.32
C ASN A 30 0.61 13.27 -5.68
N PRO A 31 1.94 13.47 -5.54
CA PRO A 31 2.57 14.77 -5.78
C PRO A 31 2.53 15.18 -7.26
N MET A 32 2.27 14.25 -8.18
CA MET A 32 2.20 14.53 -9.62
C MET A 32 0.80 14.98 -10.06
N THR A 33 -0.25 14.42 -9.47
CA THR A 33 -1.64 14.73 -9.84
C THR A 33 -2.33 15.67 -8.85
N ASP A 34 -1.72 15.90 -7.68
CA ASP A 34 -2.28 16.59 -6.51
C ASP A 34 -3.64 16.04 -6.05
N LYS A 35 -3.95 14.80 -6.43
CA LYS A 35 -5.17 14.10 -6.04
C LYS A 35 -4.87 13.00 -5.03
N ILE A 36 -5.83 12.79 -4.14
CA ILE A 36 -5.90 11.62 -3.28
C ILE A 36 -6.80 10.62 -4.01
N GLU A 37 -6.19 9.70 -4.75
CA GLU A 37 -6.88 8.62 -5.44
C GLU A 37 -6.52 7.28 -4.78
N SER A 38 -7.54 6.52 -4.40
CA SER A 38 -7.36 5.20 -3.79
C SER A 38 -7.57 4.08 -4.82
N ASP A 39 -6.47 3.43 -5.18
CA ASP A 39 -6.45 2.22 -5.98
C ASP A 39 -6.01 1.05 -5.10
N LEU A 40 -7.00 0.40 -4.48
CA LEU A 40 -6.77 -0.74 -3.62
C LEU A 40 -6.20 -1.94 -4.40
N ASP A 41 -6.56 -2.11 -5.66
CA ASP A 41 -6.06 -3.24 -6.45
C ASP A 41 -4.55 -3.06 -6.71
N ALA A 42 -4.14 -1.84 -7.08
CA ALA A 42 -2.73 -1.48 -7.19
C ALA A 42 -2.00 -1.57 -5.84
N ALA A 43 -2.62 -1.11 -4.75
CA ALA A 43 -2.05 -1.20 -3.41
C ALA A 43 -1.78 -2.65 -3.00
N SER A 44 -2.73 -3.55 -3.25
CA SER A 44 -2.58 -4.99 -2.95
C SER A 44 -1.40 -5.57 -3.70
N LEU A 45 -1.28 -5.29 -5.00
CA LEU A 45 -0.18 -5.77 -5.82
C LEU A 45 1.17 -5.28 -5.29
N THR A 46 1.27 -4.00 -4.92
CA THR A 46 2.51 -3.43 -4.39
C THR A 46 2.89 -4.04 -3.03
N ILE A 47 1.90 -4.29 -2.16
CA ILE A 47 2.11 -4.97 -0.88
C ILE A 47 2.58 -6.41 -1.09
N ASP A 48 2.00 -7.13 -2.05
CA ASP A 48 2.41 -8.48 -2.40
C ASP A 48 3.83 -8.53 -2.97
N MET A 49 4.20 -7.54 -3.80
CA MET A 49 5.58 -7.40 -4.29
C MET A 49 6.57 -7.16 -3.14
N LEU A 50 6.24 -6.29 -2.18
CA LEU A 50 7.07 -6.08 -0.98
C LEU A 50 7.20 -7.36 -0.14
N GLY A 51 6.09 -8.11 0.02
CA GLY A 51 6.10 -9.40 0.70
C GLY A 51 6.97 -10.44 -0.02
N MET A 52 6.90 -10.50 -1.35
CA MET A 52 7.75 -11.36 -2.16
C MET A 52 9.23 -10.98 -2.04
N LEU A 53 9.55 -9.68 -2.08
CA LEU A 53 10.92 -9.18 -1.90
C LEU A 53 11.47 -9.62 -0.55
N LYS A 54 10.72 -9.42 0.54
CA LYS A 54 11.11 -9.89 1.89
C LYS A 54 11.48 -11.37 1.90
N GLU A 55 10.64 -12.23 1.31
CA GLU A 55 10.91 -13.67 1.28
C GLU A 55 12.11 -14.03 0.39
N LYS A 56 12.28 -13.35 -0.75
CA LYS A 56 13.38 -13.60 -1.69
C LYS A 56 14.72 -13.07 -1.19
N THR A 57 14.73 -12.03 -0.38
CA THR A 57 15.96 -11.43 0.16
C THR A 57 16.33 -11.96 1.53
N LYS A 58 15.49 -12.80 2.15
CA LYS A 58 15.78 -13.45 3.42
C LYS A 58 17.13 -14.17 3.40
N GLY A 59 18.00 -13.85 4.35
CA GLY A 59 19.37 -14.37 4.43
C GLY A 59 20.42 -13.56 3.66
N ASN A 60 20.00 -12.61 2.80
CA ASN A 60 20.88 -11.65 2.12
C ASN A 60 20.80 -10.23 2.72
N VAL A 61 19.81 -9.96 3.57
CA VAL A 61 19.62 -8.68 4.27
C VAL A 61 19.91 -8.85 5.77
N GLY A 62 20.40 -7.79 6.40
CA GLY A 62 20.68 -7.73 7.84
C GLY A 62 19.42 -7.69 8.70
N ASP A 63 19.59 -7.88 10.01
CA ASP A 63 18.49 -7.92 10.97
C ASP A 63 17.70 -6.60 11.03
N ASP A 64 18.40 -5.47 10.95
CA ASP A 64 17.77 -4.15 11.00
C ASP A 64 16.97 -3.85 9.73
N GLU A 65 17.51 -4.19 8.55
CA GLU A 65 16.82 -4.07 7.26
C GLU A 65 15.55 -4.94 7.23
N THR A 66 15.67 -6.18 7.72
CA THR A 66 14.56 -7.11 7.82
C THR A 66 13.46 -6.56 8.72
N LYS A 67 13.80 -5.99 9.88
CA LYS A 67 12.82 -5.38 10.79
C LYS A 67 12.08 -4.21 10.13
N ILE A 68 12.80 -3.33 9.44
CA ILE A 68 12.19 -2.17 8.76
C ILE A 68 11.21 -2.63 7.68
N LEU A 69 11.61 -3.63 6.88
CA LEU A 69 10.77 -4.18 5.83
C LEU A 69 9.53 -4.88 6.41
N ASP A 70 9.70 -5.62 7.50
CA ASP A 70 8.61 -6.31 8.21
C ASP A 70 7.59 -5.35 8.78
N GLN A 71 8.06 -4.30 9.45
CA GLN A 71 7.20 -3.24 9.99
C GLN A 71 6.42 -2.57 8.85
N SER A 72 7.12 -2.18 7.77
CA SER A 72 6.49 -1.51 6.63
C SER A 72 5.42 -2.36 5.96
N VAL A 73 5.70 -3.64 5.70
CA VAL A 73 4.73 -4.57 5.08
C VAL A 73 3.52 -4.78 5.98
N ASN A 74 3.74 -4.94 7.28
CA ASN A 74 2.65 -5.15 8.24
C ASN A 74 1.75 -3.90 8.33
N GLU A 75 2.33 -2.71 8.44
CA GLU A 75 1.58 -1.45 8.46
C GLU A 75 0.74 -1.27 7.20
N LEU A 76 1.32 -1.54 6.02
CA LEU A 76 0.60 -1.43 4.76
C LEU A 76 -0.55 -2.44 4.67
N ARG A 77 -0.36 -3.69 5.12
CA ARG A 77 -1.43 -4.71 5.16
C ARG A 77 -2.58 -4.31 6.06
N ILE A 78 -2.29 -3.81 7.26
CA ILE A 78 -3.32 -3.33 8.19
C ILE A 78 -4.09 -2.17 7.54
N ASN A 79 -3.38 -1.21 6.95
CA ASN A 79 -4.02 -0.07 6.31
C ASN A 79 -4.81 -0.46 5.05
N TYR A 80 -4.37 -1.47 4.32
CA TYR A 80 -5.12 -2.03 3.20
C TYR A 80 -6.47 -2.60 3.64
N VAL A 81 -6.49 -3.42 4.70
CA VAL A 81 -7.74 -3.96 5.25
C VAL A 81 -8.67 -2.85 5.71
N ILE A 82 -8.15 -1.87 6.48
CA ILE A 82 -8.95 -0.72 6.94
C ILE A 82 -9.51 0.08 5.76
N SER A 83 -8.70 0.35 4.73
CA SER A 83 -9.15 1.09 3.55
C SER A 83 -10.14 0.28 2.70
N LYS A 84 -10.03 -1.04 2.69
CA LYS A 84 -10.97 -1.94 2.01
C LYS A 84 -12.32 -1.94 2.71
N ASP A 85 -12.34 -2.09 4.02
CA ASP A 85 -13.57 -2.05 4.82
C ASP A 85 -14.31 -0.72 4.61
N LYS A 86 -13.60 0.42 4.63
CA LYS A 86 -14.18 1.74 4.34
C LYS A 86 -14.76 1.88 2.93
N LYS A 87 -14.11 1.29 1.92
CA LYS A 87 -14.60 1.34 0.53
C LYS A 87 -15.86 0.50 0.33
N ASP A 88 -16.02 -0.56 1.12
CA ASP A 88 -17.21 -1.40 1.12
C ASP A 88 -18.40 -0.73 1.84
N ASP A 89 -18.13 0.08 2.88
CA ASP A 89 -19.14 0.94 3.53
C ASP A 89 -19.64 2.05 2.59
N GLU A 90 -18.74 2.80 1.93
CA GLU A 90 -19.12 3.88 0.99
C GLU A 90 -19.89 3.37 -0.25
N LYS A 91 -19.57 2.16 -0.74
CA LYS A 91 -20.33 1.52 -1.84
C LYS A 91 -21.73 1.09 -1.43
N SER A 92 -21.94 0.79 -0.15
CA SER A 92 -23.22 0.35 0.38
C SER A 92 -24.17 1.53 0.57
N GLU A 93 -23.69 2.65 1.12
CA GLU A 93 -24.46 3.90 1.25
C GLU A 93 -24.87 4.49 -0.12
N ASN A 94 -23.96 4.46 -1.11
CA ASN A 94 -24.26 5.04 -2.42
C ASN A 94 -25.30 4.20 -3.22
N LYS A 95 -25.34 2.87 -3.00
CA LYS A 95 -26.36 1.99 -3.60
C LYS A 95 -27.74 2.12 -2.94
N GLU A 96 -27.81 2.43 -1.65
CA GLU A 96 -29.09 2.69 -0.98
C GLU A 96 -29.71 4.03 -1.40
N ASN A 97 -28.92 5.08 -1.59
CA ASN A 97 -29.43 6.36 -2.09
C ASN A 97 -29.97 6.27 -3.53
N LEU A 98 -29.27 5.58 -4.44
CA LEU A 98 -29.73 5.38 -5.81
C LEU A 98 -31.05 4.59 -5.89
N LYS A 99 -31.25 3.58 -5.02
CA LYS A 99 -32.50 2.81 -4.96
C LYS A 99 -33.67 3.61 -4.37
N ASN A 100 -33.41 4.58 -3.51
CA ASN A 100 -34.44 5.42 -2.92
C ASN A 100 -34.93 6.52 -3.88
N GLU A 101 -34.05 7.02 -4.77
CA GLU A 101 -34.44 7.97 -5.82
C GLU A 101 -35.26 7.32 -6.94
N GLU A 102 -34.98 6.07 -7.34
CA GLU A 102 -35.78 5.36 -8.36
C GLU A 102 -37.19 4.96 -7.88
N LYS A 103 -37.41 4.82 -6.56
CA LYS A 103 -38.75 4.53 -5.99
C LYS A 103 -39.65 5.75 -5.84
N ASN A 104 -39.09 6.96 -5.96
CA ASN A 104 -39.81 8.21 -5.77
C ASN A 104 -40.17 8.91 -7.10
N LYS A 105 -40.04 8.21 -8.22
CA LYS A 105 -40.37 8.66 -9.57
C LYS A 105 -41.38 7.70 -10.21
#